data_AF-A0A2D9FXA2-F1
#
_entry.id   AF-A0A2D9FXA2-F1
#
_cell.length_a   1.000
_cell.length_b   1.000
_cell.length_c   1.000
_cell.angle_alpha   90.00
_cell.angle_beta   90.00
_cell.angle_gamma   90.00
#
_symmetry.space_group_name_H-M   'P 1'
#
loop_
_entity.id
_entity.type
_entity.pdbx_description
1 polymer ?
#
loop_
_entity_poly.entity_id
_entity_poly.type
_entity_poly.pdbx_seq_one_letter_code
_entity_poly.pdbx_strand_id
1 'polypeptide(L)'
;MDTQNTMSAKELATLNIKGIKIANPYGALLGEPEKNAVIFIWGEKGAGKSTFSLGLANALAQHGRVEYIPAEEHFGKTLVDRVKRLNATHSNLNFTKWKSLTSLKEILLKNGSAFCVLDSITVIDANDKMTVELAQWCREQGIGFIMVAHATKDGKYKGNTSIAHECDIEIKVTKEGLAETEKNRYQVLSSIEVPFTSPRNHEYEEVKSAPVKRENPVDLPFSISLKEIDKLHKLRSWKRVNSLLGSKMPCYAKQHSGESERATLSIRYVPDYYNKRYIVELLIDGELKTQICTKGAKGGFAASWAQLVKKHGNLEVQILAQDHAKKVLGAREYRRQEKLQGGKPDCPPARKSNTKKKRKPTPPKKKTVKKKPAAKKSKPAPKPTKQATPKPEVDLEAARKSQAKLDAFLEKVLS
;
A
#
# COMPACT_ATOMS: atom_id res chain seq x y z
N MET A 1 -4.18 -9.73 -40.24
CA MET A 1 -4.36 -11.16 -40.54
C MET A 1 -5.03 -11.21 -41.91
N ASP A 2 -4.50 -12.02 -42.82
CA ASP A 2 -4.93 -12.09 -44.22
C ASP A 2 -6.43 -12.40 -44.33
N THR A 3 -7.13 -11.56 -45.09
CA THR A 3 -8.55 -11.67 -45.43
C THR A 3 -8.77 -12.78 -46.45
N GLN A 4 -8.78 -14.03 -46.01
CA GLN A 4 -9.50 -15.08 -46.73
C GLN A 4 -10.98 -15.02 -46.32
N ASN A 5 -11.83 -14.48 -47.20
CA ASN A 5 -13.28 -14.36 -46.96
C ASN A 5 -14.00 -15.72 -46.91
N THR A 6 -13.33 -16.82 -47.27
CA THR A 6 -13.93 -18.16 -47.27
C THR A 6 -12.83 -19.19 -47.04
N MET A 7 -13.07 -20.12 -46.12
CA MET A 7 -12.21 -21.28 -45.85
C MET A 7 -13.05 -22.55 -45.94
N SER A 8 -12.48 -23.63 -46.44
CA SER A 8 -13.14 -24.94 -46.43
C SER A 8 -13.18 -25.52 -45.01
N ALA A 9 -14.15 -26.41 -44.74
CA ALA A 9 -14.24 -27.08 -43.44
C ALA A 9 -12.97 -27.86 -43.05
N LYS A 10 -12.22 -28.38 -44.06
CA LYS A 10 -10.94 -29.07 -43.84
C LYS A 10 -9.84 -28.11 -43.40
N GLU A 11 -9.74 -26.94 -44.05
CA GLU A 11 -8.76 -25.92 -43.65
C GLU A 11 -9.09 -25.37 -42.26
N LEU A 12 -10.39 -25.16 -41.97
CA LEU A 12 -10.83 -24.70 -40.65
C LEU A 12 -10.47 -25.72 -39.55
N ALA A 13 -10.66 -27.02 -39.79
CA ALA A 13 -10.28 -28.06 -38.83
C ALA A 13 -8.77 -28.12 -38.52
N THR A 14 -7.92 -27.60 -39.41
CA THR A 14 -6.47 -27.52 -39.17
C THR A 14 -6.02 -26.28 -38.40
N LEU A 15 -6.90 -25.28 -38.21
CA LEU A 15 -6.58 -24.09 -37.44
C LEU A 15 -6.47 -24.42 -35.95
N ASN A 16 -5.34 -24.05 -35.37
CA ASN A 16 -5.12 -24.17 -33.92
C ASN A 16 -5.22 -22.79 -33.26
N ILE A 17 -6.45 -22.39 -32.94
CA ILE A 17 -6.73 -21.14 -32.23
C ILE A 17 -6.53 -21.41 -30.73
N LYS A 18 -5.51 -20.79 -30.13
CA LYS A 18 -5.22 -20.94 -28.69
C LYS A 18 -6.01 -19.93 -27.85
N GLY A 19 -6.79 -20.46 -26.90
CA GLY A 19 -7.42 -19.67 -25.84
C GLY A 19 -6.41 -19.11 -24.83
N ILE A 20 -6.86 -18.15 -24.03
CA ILE A 20 -6.10 -17.56 -22.92
C ILE A 20 -6.49 -18.22 -21.60
N LYS A 21 -5.48 -18.70 -20.87
CA LYS A 21 -5.63 -19.31 -19.55
C LYS A 21 -5.65 -18.24 -18.45
N ILE A 22 -6.85 -17.84 -18.05
CA ILE A 22 -7.06 -16.80 -17.04
C ILE A 22 -6.86 -17.38 -15.63
N ALA A 23 -6.26 -16.61 -14.73
CA ALA A 23 -6.08 -17.02 -13.33
C ALA A 23 -7.42 -17.26 -12.60
N ASN A 24 -7.44 -18.25 -11.70
CA ASN A 24 -8.56 -18.48 -10.81
C ASN A 24 -8.74 -17.29 -9.84
N PRO A 25 -10.00 -16.97 -9.43
CA PRO A 25 -11.23 -17.73 -9.69
C PRO A 25 -11.89 -17.46 -11.06
N TYR A 26 -11.44 -16.45 -11.81
CA TYR A 26 -12.07 -16.05 -13.07
C TYR A 26 -11.94 -17.11 -14.18
N GLY A 27 -10.82 -17.82 -14.23
CA GLY A 27 -10.62 -18.92 -15.18
C GLY A 27 -11.63 -20.05 -15.04
N ALA A 28 -12.06 -20.38 -13.81
CA ALA A 28 -13.10 -21.38 -13.59
C ALA A 28 -14.47 -20.98 -14.17
N LEU A 29 -14.75 -19.68 -14.23
CA LEU A 29 -15.99 -19.15 -14.82
C LEU A 29 -15.90 -19.02 -16.35
N LEU A 30 -14.77 -18.54 -16.85
CA LEU A 30 -14.59 -18.16 -18.27
C LEU A 30 -14.07 -19.33 -19.14
N GLY A 31 -13.38 -20.30 -18.55
CA GLY A 31 -12.62 -21.31 -19.28
C GLY A 31 -11.39 -20.73 -19.97
N GLU A 32 -11.17 -21.09 -21.23
CA GLU A 32 -10.07 -20.61 -22.07
C GLU A 32 -10.60 -19.81 -23.27
N PRO A 33 -11.14 -18.59 -23.06
CA PRO A 33 -11.69 -17.78 -24.15
C PRO A 33 -10.62 -17.36 -25.16
N GLU A 34 -11.02 -17.02 -26.37
CA GLU A 34 -10.12 -16.39 -27.35
C GLU A 34 -9.68 -14.99 -26.89
N LYS A 35 -8.54 -14.50 -27.39
CA LYS A 35 -8.03 -13.17 -27.02
C LYS A 35 -8.96 -12.01 -27.38
N ASN A 36 -9.73 -12.18 -28.45
CA ASN A 36 -10.69 -11.21 -28.97
C ASN A 36 -12.14 -11.53 -28.56
N ALA A 37 -12.34 -12.38 -27.55
CA ALA A 37 -13.66 -12.71 -27.06
C ALA A 37 -14.39 -11.48 -26.51
N VAL A 38 -15.71 -11.46 -26.71
CA VAL A 38 -16.59 -10.41 -26.18
C VAL A 38 -17.29 -10.93 -24.93
N ILE A 39 -17.06 -10.25 -23.79
CA ILE A 39 -17.60 -10.62 -22.49
C ILE A 39 -18.59 -9.54 -22.04
N PHE A 40 -19.81 -9.94 -21.75
CA PHE A 40 -20.86 -9.07 -21.25
C PHE A 40 -21.16 -9.35 -19.79
N ILE A 41 -21.02 -8.32 -18.94
CA ILE A 41 -21.24 -8.39 -17.50
C ILE A 41 -22.43 -7.49 -17.16
N TRP A 42 -23.47 -8.03 -16.56
CA TRP A 42 -24.63 -7.25 -16.16
C TRP A 42 -25.15 -7.67 -14.79
N GLY A 43 -26.11 -6.91 -14.26
CA GLY A 43 -26.65 -7.14 -12.92
C GLY A 43 -27.12 -5.88 -12.22
N GLU A 44 -27.68 -6.03 -11.03
CA GLU A 44 -28.29 -4.93 -10.31
C GLU A 44 -27.27 -3.90 -9.80
N LYS A 45 -27.75 -2.67 -9.53
CA LYS A 45 -26.91 -1.64 -8.92
C LYS A 45 -26.47 -2.11 -7.53
N GLY A 46 -25.16 -2.04 -7.27
CA GLY A 46 -24.57 -2.47 -6.00
C GLY A 46 -24.22 -3.96 -5.92
N ALA A 47 -24.53 -4.78 -6.93
CA ALA A 47 -24.25 -6.22 -6.94
C ALA A 47 -22.74 -6.58 -6.98
N GLY A 48 -21.87 -5.61 -7.27
CA GLY A 48 -20.42 -5.86 -7.35
C GLY A 48 -19.86 -6.00 -8.76
N LYS A 49 -20.63 -5.69 -9.82
CA LYS A 49 -20.18 -5.70 -11.23
C LYS A 49 -18.83 -5.04 -11.45
N SER A 50 -18.68 -3.78 -11.01
CA SER A 50 -17.43 -3.01 -11.15
C SER A 50 -16.27 -3.54 -10.31
N THR A 51 -16.55 -4.39 -9.32
CA THR A 51 -15.54 -5.12 -8.53
C THR A 51 -15.11 -6.38 -9.27
N PHE A 52 -16.08 -7.13 -9.81
CA PHE A 52 -15.81 -8.29 -10.65
C PHE A 52 -15.04 -7.91 -11.92
N SER A 53 -15.49 -6.89 -12.67
CA SER A 53 -14.86 -6.44 -13.92
C SER A 53 -13.43 -5.94 -13.69
N LEU A 54 -13.17 -5.22 -12.59
CA LEU A 54 -11.82 -4.74 -12.26
C LEU A 54 -10.87 -5.89 -11.88
N GLY A 55 -11.36 -6.86 -11.11
CA GLY A 55 -10.56 -8.04 -10.78
C GLY A 55 -10.27 -8.91 -12.01
N LEU A 56 -11.27 -9.08 -12.90
CA LEU A 56 -11.10 -9.73 -14.19
C LEU A 56 -10.09 -8.98 -15.07
N ALA A 57 -10.19 -7.64 -15.16
CA ALA A 57 -9.24 -6.80 -15.89
C ALA A 57 -7.80 -7.00 -15.39
N ASN A 58 -7.63 -7.10 -14.08
CA ASN A 58 -6.32 -7.35 -13.47
C ASN A 58 -5.78 -8.76 -13.80
N ALA A 59 -6.64 -9.78 -13.86
CA ALA A 59 -6.26 -11.13 -14.29
C ALA A 59 -5.88 -11.17 -15.78
N LEU A 60 -6.67 -10.51 -16.65
CA LEU A 60 -6.41 -10.40 -18.09
C LEU A 60 -5.12 -9.65 -18.41
N ALA A 61 -4.67 -8.75 -17.53
CA ALA A 61 -3.46 -7.96 -17.71
C ALA A 61 -2.17 -8.82 -17.80
N GLN A 62 -2.23 -10.08 -17.36
CA GLN A 62 -1.15 -11.06 -17.54
C GLN A 62 -0.96 -11.45 -19.02
N HIS A 63 -2.00 -11.32 -19.85
CA HIS A 63 -1.99 -11.75 -21.26
C HIS A 63 -1.83 -10.59 -22.25
N GLY A 64 -1.77 -9.34 -21.77
CA GLY A 64 -1.56 -8.17 -22.60
C GLY A 64 -1.97 -6.88 -21.91
N ARG A 65 -1.84 -5.76 -22.64
CA ARG A 65 -2.24 -4.45 -22.13
C ARG A 65 -3.76 -4.35 -22.04
N VAL A 66 -4.26 -3.95 -20.88
CA VAL A 66 -5.69 -3.73 -20.61
C VAL A 66 -5.93 -2.24 -20.44
N GLU A 67 -6.90 -1.70 -21.18
CA GLU A 67 -7.41 -0.35 -20.97
C GLU A 67 -8.78 -0.46 -20.27
N TYR A 68 -8.84 0.01 -19.02
CA TYR A 68 -10.06 0.09 -18.22
C TYR A 68 -10.65 1.49 -18.30
N ILE A 69 -11.91 1.58 -18.71
CA ILE A 69 -12.65 2.82 -18.90
C ILE A 69 -13.75 2.90 -17.83
N PRO A 70 -13.50 3.60 -16.70
CA PRO A 70 -14.49 3.82 -15.65
C PRO A 70 -15.41 4.98 -16.08
N ALA A 71 -16.26 4.72 -17.06
CA ALA A 71 -17.09 5.72 -17.70
C ALA A 71 -18.12 6.37 -16.74
N GLU A 72 -18.62 5.63 -15.75
CA GLU A 72 -19.56 6.17 -14.76
C GLU A 72 -18.87 6.91 -13.61
N GLU A 73 -17.95 6.25 -12.92
CA GLU A 73 -17.37 6.77 -11.67
C GLU A 73 -16.16 7.69 -11.88
N HIS A 74 -15.66 7.80 -13.11
CA HIS A 74 -14.46 8.57 -13.47
C HIS A 74 -13.26 8.20 -12.56
N PHE A 75 -12.26 9.08 -12.44
CA PHE A 75 -11.15 8.90 -11.48
C PHE A 75 -11.56 9.34 -10.06
N GLY A 76 -12.65 8.77 -9.55
CA GLY A 76 -13.19 9.04 -8.23
C GLY A 76 -12.51 8.27 -7.10
N LYS A 77 -12.77 8.70 -5.86
CA LYS A 77 -12.28 8.02 -4.65
C LYS A 77 -12.72 6.55 -4.58
N THR A 78 -13.94 6.25 -5.02
CA THR A 78 -14.50 4.89 -5.02
C THR A 78 -13.68 3.92 -5.88
N LEU A 79 -13.25 4.36 -7.07
CA LEU A 79 -12.37 3.59 -7.95
C LEU A 79 -11.02 3.35 -7.28
N VAL A 80 -10.41 4.40 -6.72
CA VAL A 80 -9.11 4.30 -6.04
C VAL A 80 -9.17 3.31 -4.86
N ASP A 81 -10.23 3.40 -4.05
CA ASP A 81 -10.43 2.50 -2.92
C ASP A 81 -10.66 1.05 -3.39
N ARG A 82 -11.36 0.86 -4.51
CA ARG A 82 -11.57 -0.48 -5.12
C ARG A 82 -10.27 -1.06 -5.66
N VAL A 83 -9.47 -0.29 -6.37
CA VAL A 83 -8.14 -0.69 -6.88
C VAL A 83 -7.25 -1.14 -5.73
N LYS A 84 -7.21 -0.37 -4.64
CA LYS A 84 -6.45 -0.73 -3.43
C LYS A 84 -6.99 -2.01 -2.77
N ARG A 85 -8.31 -2.13 -2.64
CA ARG A 85 -8.97 -3.28 -1.99
C ARG A 85 -8.73 -4.59 -2.74
N LEU A 86 -8.74 -4.56 -4.07
CA LEU A 86 -8.47 -5.72 -4.93
C LEU A 86 -6.98 -5.94 -5.21
N ASN A 87 -6.12 -4.99 -4.83
CA ASN A 87 -4.72 -4.93 -5.25
C ASN A 87 -4.57 -5.01 -6.79
N ALA A 88 -5.47 -4.37 -7.53
CA ALA A 88 -5.53 -4.38 -8.98
C ALA A 88 -4.49 -3.40 -9.58
N THR A 89 -3.21 -3.70 -9.35
CA THR A 89 -2.07 -2.81 -9.66
C THR A 89 -1.11 -3.41 -10.68
N HIS A 90 -1.59 -4.36 -11.50
CA HIS A 90 -0.78 -4.98 -12.53
C HIS A 90 -0.20 -3.93 -13.50
N SER A 91 1.05 -4.09 -13.92
CA SER A 91 1.78 -3.09 -14.75
C SER A 91 1.15 -2.85 -16.12
N ASN A 92 0.39 -3.83 -16.62
CA ASN A 92 -0.29 -3.77 -17.91
C ASN A 92 -1.76 -3.29 -17.80
N LEU A 93 -2.26 -3.01 -16.59
CA LEU A 93 -3.61 -2.50 -16.37
C LEU A 93 -3.56 -0.96 -16.32
N ASN A 94 -4.17 -0.32 -17.31
CA ASN A 94 -4.24 1.14 -17.41
C ASN A 94 -5.68 1.62 -17.25
N PHE A 95 -5.82 2.85 -16.78
CA PHE A 95 -7.12 3.51 -16.65
C PHE A 95 -7.21 4.68 -17.62
N THR A 96 -8.22 4.65 -18.49
CA THR A 96 -8.44 5.66 -19.51
C THR A 96 -9.75 6.38 -19.27
N LYS A 97 -9.72 7.72 -19.25
CA LYS A 97 -10.93 8.52 -19.07
C LYS A 97 -11.79 8.46 -20.34
N TRP A 98 -13.08 8.16 -20.17
CA TRP A 98 -14.06 8.22 -21.26
C TRP A 98 -14.14 9.62 -21.88
N LYS A 99 -14.23 9.69 -23.21
CA LYS A 99 -14.41 10.93 -23.98
C LYS A 99 -15.41 10.73 -25.12
N SER A 100 -15.07 9.87 -26.07
CA SER A 100 -15.90 9.53 -27.23
C SER A 100 -15.46 8.16 -27.77
N LEU A 101 -16.31 7.55 -28.61
CA LEU A 101 -15.99 6.29 -29.29
C LEU A 101 -14.76 6.41 -30.19
N THR A 102 -14.65 7.49 -30.97
CA THR A 102 -13.51 7.73 -31.86
C THR A 102 -12.21 7.82 -31.07
N SER A 103 -12.19 8.61 -30.00
CA SER A 103 -11.01 8.71 -29.13
C SER A 103 -10.67 7.41 -28.44
N LEU A 104 -11.68 6.60 -28.07
CA LEU A 104 -11.42 5.27 -27.51
C LEU A 104 -10.72 4.36 -28.53
N LYS A 105 -11.24 4.28 -29.76
CA LYS A 105 -10.63 3.46 -30.84
C LYS A 105 -9.19 3.90 -31.12
N GLU A 106 -8.93 5.21 -31.22
CA GLU A 106 -7.58 5.75 -31.40
C GLU A 106 -6.64 5.38 -30.26
N ILE A 107 -7.10 5.49 -29.01
CA ILE A 107 -6.30 5.13 -27.83
C ILE A 107 -5.98 3.63 -27.85
N LEU A 108 -6.96 2.78 -28.12
CA LEU A 108 -6.78 1.32 -28.14
C LEU A 108 -5.71 0.90 -29.15
N LEU A 109 -5.78 1.45 -30.36
CA LEU A 109 -4.79 1.20 -31.42
C LEU A 109 -3.41 1.77 -31.07
N LYS A 110 -3.34 3.04 -30.67
CA LYS A 110 -2.08 3.72 -30.32
C LYS A 110 -1.34 2.99 -29.20
N ASN A 111 -2.08 2.46 -28.24
CA ASN A 111 -1.53 1.80 -27.06
C ASN A 111 -1.19 0.32 -27.29
N GLY A 112 -1.62 -0.28 -28.41
CA GLY A 112 -1.50 -1.72 -28.65
C GLY A 112 -2.26 -2.53 -27.59
N SER A 113 -3.49 -2.09 -27.30
CA SER A 113 -4.30 -2.69 -26.23
C SER A 113 -4.80 -4.06 -26.63
N ALA A 114 -4.53 -5.07 -25.81
CA ALA A 114 -5.04 -6.43 -26.02
C ALA A 114 -6.48 -6.58 -25.52
N PHE A 115 -6.86 -5.81 -24.50
CA PHE A 115 -8.20 -5.83 -23.92
C PHE A 115 -8.72 -4.42 -23.62
N CYS A 116 -10.02 -4.26 -23.75
CA CYS A 116 -10.76 -3.04 -23.44
C CYS A 116 -11.90 -3.38 -22.48
N VAL A 117 -11.97 -2.69 -21.32
CA VAL A 117 -13.03 -2.87 -20.33
C VAL A 117 -13.82 -1.56 -20.22
N LEU A 118 -15.11 -1.59 -20.53
CA LEU A 118 -15.99 -0.43 -20.48
C LEU A 118 -17.01 -0.56 -19.35
N ASP A 119 -16.82 0.20 -18.28
CA ASP A 119 -17.64 0.21 -17.07
C ASP A 119 -18.29 1.60 -16.85
N SER A 120 -19.48 1.88 -17.36
CA SER A 120 -20.45 0.98 -18.02
C SER A 120 -20.74 1.41 -19.46
N ILE A 121 -21.38 0.54 -20.25
CA ILE A 121 -21.87 0.85 -21.59
C ILE A 121 -23.01 1.87 -21.60
N THR A 122 -23.60 2.17 -20.43
CA THR A 122 -24.69 3.14 -20.30
C THR A 122 -24.24 4.56 -20.68
N VAL A 123 -22.94 4.84 -20.79
CA VAL A 123 -22.49 6.14 -21.36
C VAL A 123 -22.63 6.23 -22.88
N ILE A 124 -22.86 5.09 -23.55
CA ILE A 124 -23.11 4.97 -24.99
C ILE A 124 -24.64 5.02 -25.27
N ASP A 125 -25.49 5.34 -24.25
CA ASP A 125 -26.98 5.24 -24.19
C ASP A 125 -27.81 5.87 -25.34
N ALA A 126 -27.22 6.36 -26.43
CA ALA A 126 -27.95 6.90 -27.56
C ALA A 126 -28.17 5.92 -28.74
N ASN A 127 -27.39 4.83 -28.88
CA ASN A 127 -27.58 3.87 -29.98
C ASN A 127 -27.00 2.49 -29.66
N ASP A 128 -27.85 1.49 -29.42
CA ASP A 128 -27.45 0.08 -29.23
C ASP A 128 -26.56 -0.44 -30.37
N LYS A 129 -26.77 0.06 -31.59
CA LYS A 129 -25.95 -0.22 -32.77
C LYS A 129 -24.48 0.12 -32.56
N MET A 130 -24.17 1.24 -31.91
CA MET A 130 -22.79 1.68 -31.71
C MET A 130 -22.01 0.76 -30.77
N THR A 131 -22.68 0.19 -29.76
CA THR A 131 -22.06 -0.78 -28.85
C THR A 131 -21.74 -2.08 -29.57
N VAL A 132 -22.65 -2.56 -30.43
CA VAL A 132 -22.44 -3.74 -31.27
C VAL A 132 -21.32 -3.50 -32.29
N GLU A 133 -21.33 -2.36 -32.98
CA GLU A 133 -20.27 -1.96 -33.91
C GLU A 133 -18.91 -1.84 -33.21
N LEU A 134 -18.87 -1.36 -31.97
CA LEU A 134 -17.65 -1.31 -31.18
C LEU A 134 -17.15 -2.72 -30.83
N ALA A 135 -18.05 -3.63 -30.44
CA ALA A 135 -17.69 -5.01 -30.13
C ALA A 135 -17.13 -5.74 -31.35
N GLN A 136 -17.79 -5.61 -32.50
CA GLN A 136 -17.33 -6.17 -33.78
C GLN A 136 -15.99 -5.58 -34.20
N TRP A 137 -15.85 -4.26 -34.13
CA TRP A 137 -14.58 -3.59 -34.44
C TRP A 137 -13.44 -4.08 -33.52
N CYS A 138 -13.68 -4.22 -32.22
CA CYS A 138 -12.68 -4.78 -31.30
C CYS A 138 -12.29 -6.20 -31.72
N ARG A 139 -13.25 -7.04 -32.09
CA ARG A 139 -13.00 -8.42 -32.54
C ARG A 139 -12.14 -8.48 -33.80
N GLU A 140 -12.41 -7.62 -34.78
CA GLU A 140 -11.63 -7.47 -36.02
C GLU A 140 -10.20 -7.01 -35.75
N GLN A 141 -10.01 -6.13 -34.77
CA GLN A 141 -8.69 -5.67 -34.35
C GLN A 141 -7.96 -6.68 -33.44
N GLY A 142 -8.58 -7.81 -33.10
CA GLY A 142 -8.00 -8.82 -32.20
C GLY A 142 -7.99 -8.39 -30.73
N ILE A 143 -8.85 -7.44 -30.34
CA ILE A 143 -8.95 -6.87 -28.99
C ILE A 143 -10.12 -7.54 -28.25
N GLY A 144 -9.85 -8.11 -27.08
CA GLY A 144 -10.90 -8.65 -26.22
C GLY A 144 -11.72 -7.52 -25.59
N PHE A 145 -13.04 -7.60 -25.69
CA PHE A 145 -13.92 -6.52 -25.25
C PHE A 145 -14.80 -6.95 -24.10
N ILE A 146 -14.72 -6.23 -22.99
CA ILE A 146 -15.49 -6.47 -21.78
C ILE A 146 -16.40 -5.27 -21.54
N MET A 147 -17.70 -5.51 -21.51
CA MET A 147 -18.73 -4.48 -21.37
C MET A 147 -19.54 -4.73 -20.10
N VAL A 148 -19.76 -3.66 -19.32
CA VAL A 148 -20.56 -3.72 -18.10
C VAL A 148 -21.87 -2.96 -18.27
N ALA A 149 -23.01 -3.53 -17.88
CA ALA A 149 -24.33 -2.88 -17.91
C ALA A 149 -25.09 -3.00 -16.59
N HIS A 150 -26.02 -2.08 -16.34
CA HIS A 150 -26.97 -2.20 -15.22
C HIS A 150 -28.20 -3.02 -15.61
N ALA A 151 -28.79 -3.71 -14.64
CA ALA A 151 -30.12 -4.29 -14.79
C ALA A 151 -31.22 -3.21 -14.78
N THR A 152 -32.25 -3.39 -15.60
CA THR A 152 -33.55 -2.71 -15.52
C THR A 152 -34.36 -3.28 -14.37
N LYS A 153 -35.45 -2.59 -14.01
CA LYS A 153 -36.36 -3.02 -12.93
C LYS A 153 -37.04 -4.37 -13.22
N ASP A 154 -37.15 -4.74 -14.48
CA ASP A 154 -37.78 -5.99 -14.94
C ASP A 154 -36.80 -7.19 -14.94
N GLY A 155 -35.61 -7.02 -14.35
CA GLY A 155 -34.60 -8.09 -14.27
C GLY A 155 -33.87 -8.37 -15.59
N LYS A 156 -34.05 -7.52 -16.61
CA LYS A 156 -33.25 -7.52 -17.85
C LYS A 156 -32.08 -6.54 -17.72
N TYR A 157 -31.14 -6.49 -18.65
CA TYR A 157 -30.12 -5.44 -18.67
C TYR A 157 -30.59 -4.20 -19.44
N LYS A 158 -29.98 -3.05 -19.16
CA LYS A 158 -30.27 -1.75 -19.78
C LYS A 158 -29.55 -1.67 -21.13
N GLY A 159 -30.27 -1.96 -22.22
CA GLY A 159 -29.79 -2.01 -23.60
C GLY A 159 -30.62 -2.99 -24.45
N ASN A 160 -30.43 -3.00 -25.77
CA ASN A 160 -31.14 -3.95 -26.65
C ASN A 160 -30.63 -5.39 -26.46
N THR A 161 -31.55 -6.36 -26.58
CA THR A 161 -31.30 -7.81 -26.58
C THR A 161 -30.19 -8.23 -27.56
N SER A 162 -29.94 -7.44 -28.60
CA SER A 162 -28.86 -7.66 -29.58
C SER A 162 -27.45 -7.79 -28.96
N ILE A 163 -27.18 -7.13 -27.82
CA ILE A 163 -25.87 -7.19 -27.15
C ILE A 163 -25.57 -8.59 -26.60
N ALA A 164 -26.56 -9.24 -25.98
CA ALA A 164 -26.42 -10.61 -25.47
C ALA A 164 -26.20 -11.62 -26.61
N HIS A 165 -26.76 -11.37 -27.79
CA HIS A 165 -26.50 -12.22 -28.96
C HIS A 165 -25.07 -12.08 -29.48
N GLU A 166 -24.52 -10.86 -29.50
CA GLU A 166 -23.17 -10.55 -29.98
C GLU A 166 -22.06 -11.08 -29.05
N CYS A 167 -22.31 -11.14 -27.74
CA CYS A 167 -21.29 -11.60 -26.79
C CYS A 167 -20.99 -13.11 -26.89
N ASP A 168 -19.75 -13.51 -26.63
CA ASP A 168 -19.37 -14.92 -26.53
C ASP A 168 -19.66 -15.47 -25.12
N ILE A 169 -19.53 -14.61 -24.11
CA ILE A 169 -19.78 -14.95 -22.71
C ILE A 169 -20.66 -13.87 -22.08
N GLU A 170 -21.73 -14.30 -21.41
CA GLU A 170 -22.65 -13.46 -20.65
C GLU A 170 -22.60 -13.86 -19.17
N ILE A 171 -22.35 -12.87 -18.31
CA ILE A 171 -22.19 -13.04 -16.87
C ILE A 171 -23.18 -12.12 -16.16
N LYS A 172 -24.00 -12.72 -15.31
CA LYS A 172 -24.89 -12.00 -14.39
C LYS A 172 -24.29 -11.96 -13.00
N VAL A 173 -24.15 -10.76 -12.45
CA VAL A 173 -23.70 -10.55 -11.08
C VAL A 173 -24.90 -10.23 -10.21
N THR A 174 -25.16 -11.09 -9.24
CA THR A 174 -26.30 -10.99 -8.32
C THR A 174 -25.94 -10.23 -7.04
N LYS A 175 -26.95 -9.79 -6.28
CA LYS A 175 -26.74 -9.02 -5.03
C LYS A 175 -26.10 -9.85 -3.92
N GLU A 176 -26.25 -11.15 -3.98
CA GLU A 176 -25.62 -12.13 -3.09
C GLU A 176 -24.11 -12.18 -3.29
N GLY A 177 -23.58 -11.49 -4.33
CA GLY A 177 -22.16 -11.47 -4.63
C GLY A 177 -21.72 -12.69 -5.44
N LEU A 178 -22.64 -13.32 -6.18
CA LEU A 178 -22.34 -14.40 -7.10
C LEU A 178 -22.26 -13.86 -8.53
N ALA A 179 -21.29 -14.36 -9.30
CA ALA A 179 -21.18 -14.14 -10.73
C ALA A 179 -21.49 -15.45 -11.44
N GLU A 180 -22.60 -15.48 -12.16
CA GLU A 180 -23.14 -16.67 -12.83
C GLU A 180 -23.06 -16.45 -14.35
N THR A 181 -22.60 -17.44 -15.10
CA THR A 181 -22.68 -17.38 -16.57
C THR A 181 -24.05 -17.78 -17.05
N GLU A 182 -24.72 -16.91 -17.82
CA GLU A 182 -25.95 -17.26 -18.54
C GLU A 182 -25.66 -17.79 -19.95
N LYS A 183 -24.52 -17.40 -20.52
CA LYS A 183 -24.02 -17.87 -21.82
C LYS A 183 -22.50 -18.02 -21.74
N ASN A 184 -21.96 -19.14 -22.20
CA ASN A 184 -20.52 -19.32 -22.34
C ASN A 184 -20.24 -20.29 -23.51
N ARG A 185 -19.44 -19.85 -24.48
CA ARG A 185 -19.02 -20.67 -25.64
C ARG A 185 -17.81 -21.56 -25.37
N TYR A 186 -17.08 -21.32 -24.28
CA TYR A 186 -15.78 -21.93 -24.00
C TYR A 186 -15.82 -22.91 -22.82
N GLN A 187 -16.88 -22.89 -22.02
CA GLN A 187 -17.06 -23.78 -20.87
C GLN A 187 -18.52 -23.98 -20.53
N VAL A 188 -18.82 -25.03 -19.74
CA VAL A 188 -20.14 -25.26 -19.15
C VAL A 188 -20.49 -24.11 -18.21
N LEU A 189 -21.78 -23.76 -18.17
CA LEU A 189 -22.29 -22.71 -17.30
C LEU A 189 -21.94 -23.01 -15.84
N SER A 190 -21.35 -22.03 -15.17
CA SER A 190 -20.89 -22.13 -13.79
C SER A 190 -21.10 -20.81 -13.06
N SER A 191 -20.88 -20.83 -11.75
CA SER A 191 -20.92 -19.64 -10.92
C SER A 191 -19.71 -19.57 -10.00
N ILE A 192 -19.29 -18.35 -9.69
CA ILE A 192 -18.22 -18.07 -8.73
C ILE A 192 -18.64 -16.96 -7.78
N GLU A 193 -18.07 -16.95 -6.58
CA GLU A 193 -18.18 -15.79 -5.69
C GLU A 193 -17.35 -14.62 -6.23
N VAL A 194 -17.93 -13.43 -6.22
CA VAL A 194 -17.25 -12.20 -6.61
C VAL A 194 -16.16 -11.89 -5.58
N PRO A 195 -14.88 -11.80 -5.99
CA PRO A 195 -13.81 -11.48 -5.06
C PRO A 195 -13.90 -10.01 -4.63
N PHE A 196 -14.53 -9.74 -3.47
CA PHE A 196 -14.66 -8.36 -2.96
C PHE A 196 -13.37 -7.81 -2.34
N THR A 197 -12.45 -8.70 -1.99
CA THR A 197 -11.10 -8.39 -1.52
C THR A 197 -10.08 -9.17 -2.33
N SER A 198 -8.87 -8.63 -2.47
CA SER A 198 -7.74 -9.42 -2.98
C SER A 198 -7.64 -10.72 -2.15
N PRO A 199 -7.44 -11.90 -2.76
CA PRO A 199 -7.20 -13.11 -2.01
C PRO A 199 -6.03 -12.84 -1.07
N ARG A 200 -6.28 -12.85 0.25
CA ARG A 200 -5.24 -12.68 1.26
C ARG A 200 -4.33 -13.89 1.22
N ASN A 201 -3.34 -13.95 0.31
CA ASN A 201 -2.38 -15.07 0.26
C ASN A 201 -3.01 -16.44 0.55
N HIS A 202 -4.22 -16.70 0.04
CA HIS A 202 -4.70 -18.06 -0.03
C HIS A 202 -4.12 -18.58 -1.34
N GLU A 203 -2.94 -19.20 -1.16
CA GLU A 203 -2.32 -20.19 -2.05
C GLU A 203 -2.75 -20.11 -3.51
N TYR A 204 -2.10 -19.21 -4.26
CA TYR A 204 -1.52 -19.71 -5.50
C TYR A 204 -0.43 -20.69 -5.05
N GLU A 205 -0.62 -21.99 -5.30
CA GLU A 205 0.46 -22.97 -5.32
C GLU A 205 1.44 -22.57 -6.45
N GLU A 206 2.18 -21.50 -6.25
CA GLU A 206 3.60 -21.57 -6.59
C GLU A 206 4.16 -22.64 -5.67
N VAL A 207 4.91 -23.60 -6.23
CA VAL A 207 5.76 -24.51 -5.48
C VAL A 207 6.78 -23.67 -4.71
N LYS A 208 6.35 -23.11 -3.58
CA LYS A 208 7.20 -22.51 -2.58
C LYS A 208 7.80 -23.69 -1.87
N SER A 209 9.02 -24.03 -2.27
CA SER A 209 9.91 -24.84 -1.45
C SER A 209 9.75 -24.42 0.01
N ALA A 210 9.43 -25.37 0.88
CA ALA A 210 9.21 -25.16 2.30
C ALA A 210 10.21 -24.14 2.86
N PRO A 211 9.82 -23.23 3.77
CA PRO A 211 10.77 -22.31 4.37
C PRO A 211 11.86 -23.15 5.02
N VAL A 212 13.07 -23.10 4.44
CA VAL A 212 14.24 -23.72 5.06
C VAL A 212 14.32 -23.12 6.46
N LYS A 213 14.04 -23.94 7.47
CA LYS A 213 14.25 -23.59 8.87
C LYS A 213 15.74 -23.32 9.01
N ARG A 214 16.15 -22.06 8.86
CA ARG A 214 17.50 -21.64 9.20
C ARG A 214 17.59 -21.80 10.71
N GLU A 215 18.36 -22.77 11.16
CA GLU A 215 18.67 -22.91 12.59
C GLU A 215 19.28 -21.60 13.09
N ASN A 216 18.80 -21.14 14.25
CA ASN A 216 19.32 -19.91 14.85
C ASN A 216 20.79 -20.18 15.22
N PRO A 217 21.77 -19.45 14.67
CA PRO A 217 23.21 -19.69 14.87
C PRO A 217 23.69 -19.33 16.28
N VAL A 218 22.77 -18.96 17.18
CA VAL A 218 23.10 -18.62 18.56
C VAL A 218 22.50 -19.70 19.43
N ASP A 219 23.36 -20.48 20.08
CA ASP A 219 22.95 -21.44 21.09
C ASP A 219 22.24 -20.70 22.22
N LEU A 220 20.97 -21.04 22.44
CA LEU A 220 20.13 -20.48 23.49
C LEU A 220 19.94 -21.54 24.57
N PRO A 221 20.01 -21.18 25.87
CA PRO A 221 20.20 -19.84 26.42
C PRO A 221 21.67 -19.42 26.53
N PHE A 222 21.95 -18.11 26.42
CA PHE A 222 23.26 -17.54 26.70
C PHE A 222 23.18 -16.39 27.72
N SER A 223 24.22 -16.24 28.53
CA SER A 223 24.38 -15.12 29.47
C SER A 223 25.11 -13.96 28.81
N ILE A 224 24.63 -12.74 29.01
CA ILE A 224 25.35 -11.51 28.65
C ILE A 224 25.34 -10.54 29.82
N SER A 225 26.45 -9.83 30.04
CA SER A 225 26.53 -8.83 31.11
C SER A 225 25.87 -7.51 30.71
N LEU A 226 25.30 -6.78 31.67
CA LEU A 226 24.75 -5.44 31.43
C LEU A 226 25.78 -4.47 30.83
N LYS A 227 27.06 -4.62 31.17
CA LYS A 227 28.17 -3.83 30.61
C LYS A 227 28.40 -4.09 29.12
N GLU A 228 28.23 -5.32 28.66
CA GLU A 228 28.34 -5.67 27.24
C GLU A 228 27.16 -5.14 26.43
N ILE A 229 25.95 -5.23 26.98
CA ILE A 229 24.75 -4.67 26.34
C ILE A 229 24.89 -3.15 26.16
N ASP A 230 25.41 -2.43 27.17
CA ASP A 230 25.61 -0.98 27.09
C ASP A 230 26.62 -0.60 26.00
N LYS A 231 27.73 -1.36 25.89
CA LYS A 231 28.73 -1.19 24.82
C LYS A 231 28.14 -1.43 23.43
N LEU A 232 27.29 -2.44 23.28
CA LEU A 232 26.71 -2.83 22.00
C LEU A 232 25.68 -1.82 21.48
N HIS A 233 24.84 -1.24 22.36
CA HIS A 233 23.66 -0.48 21.92
C HIS A 233 23.65 1.02 22.27
N LYS A 234 24.65 1.56 22.99
CA LYS A 234 24.66 2.97 23.46
C LYS A 234 23.28 3.41 23.96
N LEU A 235 22.83 2.80 25.05
CA LEU A 235 21.44 2.87 25.50
C LEU A 235 21.08 4.28 26.02
N ARG A 236 20.12 4.92 25.37
CA ARG A 236 19.61 6.26 25.76
C ARG A 236 18.15 6.27 26.20
N SER A 237 17.48 5.11 26.14
CA SER A 237 16.05 4.99 26.43
C SER A 237 15.77 3.72 27.20
N TRP A 238 15.14 3.85 28.35
CA TRP A 238 14.76 2.74 29.23
C TRP A 238 13.84 1.72 28.53
N LYS A 239 12.93 2.19 27.65
CA LYS A 239 12.06 1.34 26.84
C LYS A 239 12.85 0.42 25.92
N ARG A 240 13.95 0.93 25.35
CA ARG A 240 14.84 0.13 24.48
C ARG A 240 15.57 -0.93 25.30
N VAL A 241 15.99 -0.62 26.52
CA VAL A 241 16.63 -1.60 27.41
C VAL A 241 15.68 -2.74 27.73
N ASN A 242 14.46 -2.41 28.17
CA ASN A 242 13.41 -3.39 28.47
C ASN A 242 13.01 -4.25 27.25
N SER A 243 13.10 -3.70 26.04
CA SER A 243 12.85 -4.43 24.79
C SER A 243 13.98 -5.39 24.39
N LEU A 244 15.18 -5.24 24.99
CA LEU A 244 16.34 -6.12 24.80
C LEU A 244 16.40 -7.21 25.88
N LEU A 245 15.94 -6.89 27.09
CA LEU A 245 15.98 -7.79 28.25
C LEU A 245 14.68 -8.59 28.44
N GLY A 246 13.72 -8.43 27.50
CA GLY A 246 12.44 -9.14 27.52
C GLY A 246 11.58 -8.75 28.73
N SER A 247 11.14 -7.48 28.85
CA SER A 247 10.37 -7.04 30.02
C SER A 247 8.88 -7.45 29.97
N LYS A 248 8.33 -7.82 31.14
CA LYS A 248 6.89 -8.04 31.43
C LYS A 248 5.98 -6.81 31.37
N MET A 249 6.46 -5.65 30.91
CA MET A 249 5.60 -4.46 30.92
C MET A 249 4.57 -4.55 29.79
N PRO A 250 3.27 -4.41 30.07
CA PRO A 250 2.24 -4.39 29.04
C PRO A 250 2.47 -3.17 28.16
N CYS A 251 3.02 -3.39 26.98
CA CYS A 251 2.91 -2.43 25.90
C CYS A 251 1.47 -2.52 25.38
N TYR A 252 0.70 -1.45 25.58
CA TYR A 252 -0.70 -1.30 25.18
C TYR A 252 -0.95 -1.34 23.65
N ALA A 253 0.07 -1.65 22.84
CA ALA A 253 -0.08 -1.80 21.39
C ALA A 253 -0.32 -3.29 21.05
N LYS A 254 -1.41 -3.58 20.31
CA LYS A 254 -1.81 -4.93 19.88
C LYS A 254 -0.70 -5.78 19.21
N GLN A 255 0.35 -5.15 18.67
CA GLN A 255 1.46 -5.84 18.00
C GLN A 255 2.56 -6.36 18.96
N HIS A 256 2.49 -6.02 20.26
CA HIS A 256 3.55 -6.35 21.22
C HIS A 256 3.03 -6.96 22.53
N SER A 257 1.75 -7.30 22.63
CA SER A 257 1.11 -7.83 23.85
C SER A 257 1.55 -9.27 24.23
N GLY A 258 2.76 -9.68 23.88
CA GLY A 258 3.34 -10.92 24.39
C GLY A 258 3.87 -10.67 25.80
N GLU A 259 3.18 -11.24 26.79
CA GLU A 259 3.78 -11.40 28.11
C GLU A 259 5.01 -12.30 27.95
N SER A 260 6.20 -11.76 28.23
CA SER A 260 7.40 -12.58 28.38
C SER A 260 7.29 -13.27 29.73
N GLU A 261 6.83 -14.52 29.74
CA GLU A 261 6.48 -15.24 30.97
C GLU A 261 7.64 -15.33 32.00
N ARG A 262 8.90 -15.13 31.58
CA ARG A 262 10.12 -15.23 32.41
C ARG A 262 11.11 -14.08 32.23
N ALA A 263 10.65 -12.83 32.34
CA ALA A 263 11.50 -11.65 32.39
C ALA A 263 12.31 -11.58 33.71
N THR A 264 13.54 -12.09 33.75
CA THR A 264 14.38 -12.08 34.98
C THR A 264 14.81 -10.67 35.40
N LEU A 265 14.87 -9.70 34.46
CA LEU A 265 15.34 -8.34 34.73
C LEU A 265 14.47 -7.28 34.05
N SER A 266 14.05 -6.27 34.80
CA SER A 266 13.36 -5.10 34.23
C SER A 266 13.84 -3.79 34.85
N ILE A 267 13.71 -2.70 34.10
CA ILE A 267 14.08 -1.37 34.56
C ILE A 267 12.85 -0.48 34.57
N ARG A 268 12.60 0.20 35.69
CA ARG A 268 11.60 1.25 35.79
C ARG A 268 12.30 2.60 35.88
N TYR A 269 11.77 3.56 35.14
CA TYR A 269 12.28 4.92 35.13
C TYR A 269 11.18 5.89 35.54
N VAL A 270 11.38 6.58 36.66
CA VAL A 270 10.44 7.55 37.23
C VAL A 270 11.10 8.94 37.19
N PRO A 271 10.85 9.73 36.13
CA PRO A 271 11.35 11.09 36.02
C PRO A 271 10.41 12.09 36.70
N ASP A 272 10.96 12.93 37.57
CA ASP A 272 10.36 14.17 38.05
C ASP A 272 11.04 15.35 37.34
N TYR A 273 10.40 15.80 36.26
CA TYR A 273 10.94 16.87 35.41
C TYR A 273 10.93 18.24 36.09
N TYR A 274 9.96 18.50 36.99
CA TYR A 274 9.82 19.78 37.67
C TYR A 274 10.96 20.00 38.67
N ASN A 275 11.24 18.99 39.50
CA ASN A 275 12.32 19.07 40.49
C ASN A 275 13.68 18.64 39.92
N LYS A 276 13.76 18.33 38.62
CA LYS A 276 14.95 17.79 37.93
C LYS A 276 15.54 16.58 38.69
N ARG A 277 14.68 15.67 39.14
CA ARG A 277 15.05 14.43 39.82
C ARG A 277 14.70 13.24 38.93
N TYR A 278 15.63 12.32 38.74
CA TYR A 278 15.45 11.18 37.85
C TYR A 278 15.81 9.91 38.58
N ILE A 279 14.84 9.01 38.71
CA ILE A 279 14.98 7.77 39.45
C ILE A 279 14.98 6.60 38.46
N VAL A 280 16.02 5.77 38.51
CA VAL A 280 16.06 4.48 37.81
C VAL A 280 16.05 3.37 38.86
N GLU A 281 15.10 2.46 38.71
CA GLU A 281 14.91 1.27 39.53
C GLU A 281 15.31 0.04 38.72
N LEU A 282 16.20 -0.77 39.29
CA LEU A 282 16.52 -2.10 38.79
C LEU A 282 15.66 -3.11 39.53
N LEU A 283 14.84 -3.85 38.79
CA LEU A 283 14.03 -4.93 39.32
C LEU A 283 14.56 -6.27 38.81
N ILE A 284 14.74 -7.22 39.72
CA ILE A 284 15.06 -8.61 39.40
C ILE A 284 13.89 -9.46 39.84
N ASP A 285 13.33 -10.26 38.93
CA ASP A 285 12.12 -11.07 39.16
C ASP A 285 10.92 -10.29 39.74
N GLY A 286 10.85 -8.98 39.45
CA GLY A 286 9.80 -8.09 39.94
C GLY A 286 10.10 -7.41 41.28
N GLU A 287 11.17 -7.79 41.98
CA GLU A 287 11.58 -7.18 43.24
C GLU A 287 12.59 -6.04 43.03
N LEU A 288 12.42 -4.93 43.77
CA LEU A 288 13.30 -3.77 43.69
C LEU A 288 14.66 -4.07 44.33
N LYS A 289 15.71 -4.22 43.51
CA LYS A 289 17.05 -4.49 44.01
C LYS A 289 17.85 -3.23 44.28
N THR A 290 17.75 -2.23 43.42
CA THR A 290 18.53 -1.00 43.56
C THR A 290 17.82 0.17 42.90
N GLN A 291 17.87 1.32 43.57
CA GLN A 291 17.35 2.58 43.08
C GLN A 291 18.50 3.59 42.98
N ILE A 292 18.59 4.29 41.85
CA ILE A 292 19.57 5.34 41.60
C ILE A 292 18.84 6.63 41.29
N CYS A 293 19.15 7.68 42.04
CA CYS A 293 18.58 9.00 41.88
C CYS A 293 19.65 9.99 41.40
N THR A 294 19.41 10.66 40.28
CA THR A 294 20.25 11.77 39.81
C THR A 294 19.47 13.09 39.85
N LYS A 295 20.15 14.18 40.25
CA LYS A 295 19.56 15.53 40.36
C LYS A 295 20.29 16.53 39.47
N GLY A 296 19.57 17.51 38.90
CA GLY A 296 20.14 18.68 38.21
C GLY A 296 20.10 18.63 36.68
N ALA A 297 20.61 19.68 36.02
CA ALA A 297 20.49 19.90 34.57
C ALA A 297 21.30 18.91 33.70
N LYS A 298 22.31 18.24 34.27
CA LYS A 298 23.05 17.13 33.64
C LYS A 298 22.47 15.75 34.04
N GLY A 299 21.39 15.73 34.83
CA GLY A 299 20.68 14.52 35.24
C GLY A 299 19.75 13.99 34.15
N GLY A 300 19.43 12.70 34.22
CA GLY A 300 18.56 12.03 33.25
C GLY A 300 18.79 10.52 33.20
N PHE A 301 18.07 9.83 32.31
CA PHE A 301 18.19 8.38 32.16
C PHE A 301 19.62 7.94 31.85
N ALA A 302 20.30 8.58 30.90
CA ALA A 302 21.67 8.20 30.53
C ALA A 302 22.67 8.33 31.69
N ALA A 303 22.55 9.37 32.52
CA ALA A 303 23.41 9.56 33.69
C ALA A 303 23.11 8.54 34.79
N SER A 304 21.83 8.29 35.04
CA SER A 304 21.37 7.29 36.02
C SER A 304 21.71 5.86 35.58
N TRP A 305 21.62 5.60 34.28
CA TRP A 305 21.98 4.34 33.63
C TRP A 305 23.49 4.07 33.71
N ALA A 306 24.33 5.08 33.44
CA ALA A 306 25.78 4.93 33.58
C ALA A 306 26.19 4.61 35.03
N GLN A 307 25.51 5.19 36.03
CA GLN A 307 25.72 4.85 37.44
C GLN A 307 25.24 3.42 37.76
N LEU A 308 24.13 2.99 37.17
CA LEU A 308 23.60 1.63 37.30
C LEU A 308 24.57 0.59 36.72
N VAL A 309 25.07 0.83 35.51
CA VAL A 309 26.07 -0.03 34.86
C VAL A 309 27.39 -0.02 35.62
N LYS A 310 27.79 1.10 36.24
CA LYS A 310 28.98 1.15 37.10
C LYS A 310 28.84 0.28 38.35
N LYS A 311 27.65 0.21 38.95
CA LYS A 311 27.39 -0.53 40.19
C LYS A 311 27.03 -2.01 39.98
N HIS A 312 26.30 -2.32 38.90
CA HIS A 312 25.77 -3.65 38.59
C HIS A 312 26.19 -4.17 37.21
N GLY A 313 27.28 -3.67 36.64
CA GLY A 313 27.73 -4.03 35.28
C GLY A 313 28.10 -5.50 35.08
N ASN A 314 28.43 -6.21 36.17
CA ASN A 314 28.74 -7.64 36.16
C ASN A 314 27.48 -8.53 36.31
N LEU A 315 26.29 -7.93 36.36
CA LEU A 315 25.07 -8.71 36.45
C LEU A 315 24.79 -9.37 35.10
N GLU A 316 24.75 -10.70 35.11
CA GLU A 316 24.45 -11.51 33.94
C GLU A 316 22.94 -11.60 33.72
N VAL A 317 22.54 -11.45 32.46
CA VAL A 317 21.17 -11.66 32.02
C VAL A 317 21.15 -12.88 31.11
N GLN A 318 20.32 -13.86 31.45
CA GLN A 318 20.05 -14.99 30.57
C GLN A 318 19.07 -14.59 29.47
N ILE A 319 19.46 -14.79 28.22
CA ILE A 319 18.62 -14.55 27.05
C ILE A 319 18.05 -15.88 26.60
N LEU A 320 16.72 -15.98 26.61
CA LEU A 320 15.98 -17.20 26.29
C LEU A 320 15.56 -17.21 24.81
N ALA A 321 15.12 -18.37 24.31
CA ALA A 321 14.78 -18.54 22.89
C ALA A 321 13.65 -17.62 22.37
N GLN A 322 12.81 -17.13 23.29
CA GLN A 322 11.76 -16.13 23.02
C GLN A 322 12.30 -14.72 22.76
N ASP A 323 13.51 -14.41 23.23
CA ASP A 323 14.17 -13.13 22.99
C ASP A 323 15.00 -13.24 21.71
N HIS A 324 14.67 -12.42 20.70
CA HIS A 324 15.39 -12.45 19.43
C HIS A 324 16.90 -12.17 19.65
N ALA A 325 17.75 -13.20 19.68
CA ALA A 325 19.20 -13.10 19.92
C ALA A 325 19.88 -12.07 19.00
N LYS A 326 19.42 -12.00 17.73
CA LYS A 326 19.82 -10.98 16.75
C LYS A 326 19.56 -9.53 17.21
N LYS A 327 18.50 -9.30 17.96
CA LYS A 327 18.12 -7.99 18.51
C LYS A 327 19.03 -7.61 19.66
N VAL A 328 19.42 -8.57 20.50
CA VAL A 328 20.26 -8.33 21.69
C VAL A 328 21.75 -8.20 21.33
N LEU A 329 22.28 -9.11 20.51
CA LEU A 329 23.68 -9.08 20.06
C LEU A 329 23.92 -8.01 18.97
N GLY A 330 22.85 -7.57 18.31
CA GLY A 330 22.91 -6.62 17.20
C GLY A 330 23.38 -7.26 15.90
N ALA A 331 23.05 -6.61 14.78
CA ALA A 331 23.25 -7.17 13.44
C ALA A 331 24.73 -7.45 13.07
N ARG A 332 25.69 -6.83 13.76
CA ARG A 332 27.11 -6.95 13.45
C ARG A 332 27.75 -8.15 14.15
N GLU A 333 27.43 -8.37 15.43
CA GLU A 333 27.94 -9.52 16.20
C GLU A 333 27.23 -10.81 15.78
N TYR A 334 25.92 -10.74 15.53
CA TYR A 334 25.16 -11.86 14.99
C TYR A 334 25.73 -12.36 13.64
N ARG A 335 26.09 -11.44 12.73
CA ARG A 335 26.74 -11.79 11.46
C ARG A 335 28.17 -12.32 11.63
N ARG A 336 28.84 -12.00 12.73
CA ARG A 336 30.17 -12.56 13.03
C ARG A 336 30.04 -14.00 13.49
N GLN A 337 29.04 -14.29 14.34
CA GLN A 337 28.71 -15.64 14.80
C GLN A 337 28.21 -16.53 13.65
N GLU A 338 27.37 -16.00 12.75
CA GLU A 338 26.97 -16.68 11.49
C GLU A 338 28.18 -17.11 10.63
N LYS A 339 29.23 -16.27 10.57
CA LYS A 339 30.44 -16.56 9.79
C LYS A 339 31.36 -17.58 10.46
N LEU A 340 31.39 -17.62 11.79
CA LEU A 340 32.20 -18.57 12.55
C LEU A 340 31.64 -20.00 12.47
N GLN A 341 30.32 -20.15 12.29
CA GLN A 341 29.62 -21.44 12.14
C GLN A 341 29.51 -21.93 10.68
N GLY A 342 30.23 -21.32 9.74
CA GLY A 342 30.39 -21.88 8.39
C GLY A 342 29.25 -21.61 7.38
N GLY A 343 28.25 -20.79 7.71
CA GLY A 343 27.19 -20.43 6.77
C GLY A 343 27.70 -19.51 5.65
N LYS A 344 27.80 -20.01 4.40
CA LYS A 344 28.02 -19.16 3.22
C LYS A 344 26.86 -18.14 3.10
N PRO A 345 27.14 -16.85 2.85
CA PRO A 345 26.09 -15.86 2.69
C PRO A 345 25.46 -15.94 1.29
N ASP A 346 24.22 -16.43 1.18
CA ASP A 346 23.39 -16.18 0.00
C ASP A 346 22.82 -14.76 0.07
N CYS A 347 23.67 -13.81 -0.31
CA CYS A 347 23.26 -12.51 -0.81
C CYS A 347 24.45 -11.88 -1.55
N PRO A 348 24.37 -11.63 -2.87
CA PRO A 348 25.39 -10.81 -3.50
C PRO A 348 25.34 -9.43 -2.84
N PRO A 349 26.49 -8.81 -2.52
CA PRO A 349 26.48 -7.48 -1.95
C PRO A 349 25.76 -6.57 -2.93
N ALA A 350 24.78 -5.80 -2.45
CA ALA A 350 24.23 -4.69 -3.19
C ALA A 350 25.42 -3.85 -3.68
N ARG A 351 25.72 -3.94 -4.97
CA ARG A 351 26.68 -3.09 -5.67
C ARG A 351 26.11 -1.69 -5.54
N LYS A 352 26.53 -0.97 -4.48
CA LYS A 352 26.51 0.49 -4.51
C LYS A 352 27.46 0.86 -5.64
N SER A 353 26.89 1.25 -6.77
CA SER A 353 27.64 1.91 -7.82
C SER A 353 28.33 3.11 -7.18
N ASN A 354 29.65 3.00 -7.07
CA ASN A 354 30.51 4.06 -6.60
C ASN A 354 30.69 5.04 -7.77
N THR A 355 29.64 5.78 -8.13
CA THR A 355 29.80 6.94 -9.00
C THR A 355 30.42 8.06 -8.17
N LYS A 356 31.74 8.16 -8.24
CA LYS A 356 32.50 9.37 -7.91
C LYS A 356 31.77 10.59 -8.50
N LYS A 357 31.08 11.37 -7.66
CA LYS A 357 30.73 12.76 -8.01
C LYS A 357 32.03 13.56 -8.04
N LYS A 358 32.70 13.54 -9.19
CA LYS A 358 33.69 14.55 -9.57
C LYS A 358 32.98 15.91 -9.52
N ARG A 359 33.58 16.85 -8.79
CA ARG A 359 33.28 18.29 -8.85
C ARG A 359 33.25 18.73 -10.31
N LYS A 360 32.17 19.37 -10.77
CA LYS A 360 32.17 20.09 -12.05
C LYS A 360 33.02 21.37 -11.92
N PRO A 361 33.78 21.76 -12.96
CA PRO A 361 34.70 22.89 -12.91
C PRO A 361 33.97 24.23 -13.08
N THR A 362 34.50 25.26 -12.42
CA THR A 362 34.22 26.68 -12.62
C THR A 362 34.57 27.14 -14.05
N PRO A 363 33.77 28.01 -14.69
CA PRO A 363 34.20 28.75 -15.88
C PRO A 363 35.10 29.95 -15.49
N PRO A 364 36.05 30.38 -16.35
CA PRO A 364 37.10 31.32 -16.00
C PRO A 364 36.70 32.81 -16.12
N LYS A 365 37.35 33.65 -15.31
CA LYS A 365 37.28 35.13 -15.30
C LYS A 365 38.03 35.77 -16.48
N LYS A 366 37.59 36.97 -16.90
CA LYS A 366 38.36 38.21 -17.28
C LYS A 366 37.31 39.32 -17.56
N LYS A 367 37.45 40.62 -17.28
CA LYS A 367 38.56 41.49 -16.84
C LYS A 367 38.02 42.89 -16.40
N THR A 368 38.81 43.57 -15.56
CA THR A 368 39.02 45.05 -15.41
C THR A 368 37.84 45.95 -14.95
N VAL A 369 37.83 46.52 -13.74
CA VAL A 369 38.67 47.60 -13.11
C VAL A 369 38.38 49.01 -13.61
N LYS A 370 37.88 49.87 -12.70
CA LYS A 370 38.15 51.31 -12.43
C LYS A 370 36.99 51.81 -11.55
N LYS A 371 37.08 52.57 -10.46
CA LYS A 371 38.11 53.30 -9.69
C LYS A 371 37.44 53.59 -8.32
N LYS A 372 38.18 53.51 -7.20
CA LYS A 372 37.95 54.36 -6.00
C LYS A 372 38.73 55.68 -6.26
N PRO A 373 38.46 56.84 -5.60
CA PRO A 373 38.09 57.02 -4.18
C PRO A 373 37.01 58.15 -4.01
N ALA A 374 36.60 58.70 -2.86
CA ALA A 374 36.95 58.61 -1.44
C ALA A 374 35.74 59.07 -0.59
N ALA A 375 35.71 58.67 0.68
CA ALA A 375 35.16 59.33 1.89
C ALA A 375 33.89 60.23 1.76
N LYS A 376 32.85 60.12 2.59
CA LYS A 376 32.88 60.19 4.07
C LYS A 376 31.44 60.06 4.60
N LYS A 377 31.31 59.70 5.89
CA LYS A 377 30.18 59.87 6.83
C LYS A 377 29.23 58.69 7.08
N SER A 378 29.29 58.26 8.35
CA SER A 378 28.22 57.80 9.27
C SER A 378 27.39 56.56 8.94
N LYS A 379 27.36 55.66 9.94
CA LYS A 379 26.56 54.44 10.07
C LYS A 379 25.07 54.64 9.73
N PRO A 380 24.43 53.69 9.02
CA PRO A 380 23.01 53.42 9.14
C PRO A 380 22.73 52.17 10.01
N ALA A 381 21.56 52.23 10.63
CA ALA A 381 20.99 51.32 11.63
C ALA A 381 20.72 49.87 11.14
N PRO A 382 20.36 48.94 12.06
CA PRO A 382 20.12 47.54 11.75
C PRO A 382 18.88 47.32 10.85
N LYS A 383 18.96 46.26 10.04
CA LYS A 383 17.90 45.75 9.16
C LYS A 383 16.63 45.31 9.92
N PRO A 384 15.46 45.30 9.24
CA PRO A 384 14.15 45.50 9.86
C PRO A 384 13.56 44.24 10.49
N THR A 385 12.92 44.44 11.63
CA THR A 385 12.04 43.50 12.32
C THR A 385 10.73 43.35 11.54
N LYS A 386 10.24 42.11 11.44
CA LYS A 386 8.95 41.74 10.87
C LYS A 386 7.82 42.51 11.57
N GLN A 387 7.05 43.29 10.82
CA GLN A 387 5.82 43.92 11.32
C GLN A 387 4.69 42.89 11.42
N ALA A 388 4.00 42.90 12.54
CA ALA A 388 2.77 42.16 12.79
C ALA A 388 1.60 42.86 12.07
N THR A 389 0.73 42.07 11.44
CA THR A 389 -0.55 42.50 10.87
C THR A 389 -1.52 42.95 11.97
N PRO A 390 -2.26 44.06 11.80
CA PRO A 390 -3.26 44.49 12.78
C PRO A 390 -4.46 43.51 12.81
N LYS A 391 -4.99 43.28 14.01
CA LYS A 391 -6.21 42.48 14.23
C LYS A 391 -7.43 43.22 13.65
N PRO A 392 -8.43 42.52 13.09
CA PRO A 392 -9.66 43.17 12.66
C PRO A 392 -10.41 43.71 13.89
N GLU A 393 -10.88 44.94 13.78
CA GLU A 393 -11.69 45.62 14.79
C GLU A 393 -13.07 44.95 14.86
N VAL A 394 -13.51 44.60 16.07
CA VAL A 394 -14.74 43.83 16.29
C VAL A 394 -15.92 44.80 16.33
N ASP A 395 -16.86 44.63 15.40
CA ASP A 395 -18.12 45.37 15.38
C ASP A 395 -19.02 44.92 16.55
N LEU A 396 -19.07 45.78 17.58
CA LEU A 396 -19.78 45.53 18.83
C LEU A 396 -21.31 45.49 18.67
N GLU A 397 -21.87 46.14 17.65
CA GLU A 397 -23.30 46.11 17.38
C GLU A 397 -23.72 44.78 16.75
N ALA A 398 -22.92 44.27 15.81
CA ALA A 398 -23.13 42.96 15.21
C ALA A 398 -23.07 41.83 16.26
N ALA A 399 -22.12 41.93 17.21
CA ALA A 399 -21.99 40.99 18.31
C ALA A 399 -23.23 40.98 19.22
N ARG A 400 -23.72 42.16 19.63
CA ARG A 400 -24.94 42.27 20.47
C ARG A 400 -26.18 41.72 19.77
N LYS A 401 -26.31 41.95 18.45
CA LYS A 401 -27.43 41.43 17.66
C LYS A 401 -27.39 39.91 17.51
N SER A 402 -26.18 39.32 17.46
CA SER A 402 -26.02 37.87 17.45
C SER A 402 -26.34 37.24 18.81
N GLN A 403 -25.97 37.91 19.91
CA GLN A 403 -26.26 37.47 21.27
C GLN A 403 -27.77 37.44 21.54
N ALA A 404 -28.49 38.52 21.18
CA ALA A 404 -29.93 38.59 21.35
C ALA A 404 -30.70 37.52 20.55
N LYS A 405 -30.18 37.12 19.38
CA LYS A 405 -30.74 35.99 18.61
C LYS A 405 -30.50 34.64 19.28
N LEU A 406 -29.35 34.48 19.93
CA LEU A 406 -29.02 33.27 20.67
C LEU A 406 -29.92 33.13 21.90
N ASP A 407 -30.11 34.23 22.63
CA ASP A 407 -30.94 34.25 23.84
C ASP A 407 -32.42 33.99 23.50
N ALA A 408 -32.95 34.62 22.44
CA ALA A 408 -34.31 34.35 21.94
C ALA A 408 -34.50 32.91 21.43
N PHE A 409 -33.45 32.31 20.88
CA PHE A 409 -33.47 30.89 20.48
C PHE A 409 -33.47 29.97 21.71
N LEU A 410 -32.67 30.29 22.72
CA LEU A 410 -32.59 29.51 23.96
C LEU A 410 -33.89 29.59 24.77
N GLU A 411 -34.55 30.75 24.84
CA GLU A 411 -35.87 30.86 25.47
C GLU A 411 -36.91 29.98 24.77
N LYS A 412 -36.88 29.92 23.43
CA LYS A 412 -37.80 29.09 22.64
C LYS A 412 -37.54 27.59 22.74
N VAL A 413 -36.34 27.19 23.16
CA VAL A 413 -35.95 25.79 23.38
C VAL A 413 -36.23 25.35 24.82
N LEU A 414 -36.31 26.31 25.76
CA LEU A 414 -36.54 26.06 27.19
C LEU A 414 -38.02 26.27 27.62
N SER A 415 -38.83 26.93 26.79
CA SER A 415 -40.30 26.97 26.87
C SER A 415 -40.93 25.78 26.16
#